data_AF-S1PUD9-F1
#
_entry.id   AF-S1PUD9-F1
#
_cell.length_a   1.000
_cell.length_b   1.000
_cell.length_c   1.000
_cell.angle_alpha   90.00
_cell.angle_beta   90.00
_cell.angle_gamma   90.00
#
_symmetry.space_group_name_H-M   'P 1'
#
loop_
_entity.id
_entity.type
_entity.pdbx_description
1 polymer ?
#
loop_
_entity_poly.entity_id
_entity_poly.type
_entity_poly.pdbx_seq_one_letter_code
_entity_poly.pdbx_strand_id
1 'polypeptide(L)'
;MPGTKTQMTIRSKTYKGSGFNELRFEDATGGEQVYIHAQKNMDTEVLNNRTTDVKADHTETIGNDQKITVGLGQTVNVGSKKEGGHDQKVTVANDQHLTIKNDRHKVVNNNQTSKVTGTDTEEVVKKQSIKIGDNYELKVEHGTNIISGDSIELICGQGESGTCSIKLEKTGKIIIRGTEFLFEATGPVDIKGKDIHLNG
;
A
#
# COMPACT_ATOMS: atom_id res chain seq x y z
N MET A 1 -30.37 -55.77 5.51
CA MET A 1 -29.75 -55.01 6.62
C MET A 1 -29.30 -53.69 6.04
N PRO A 2 -29.83 -52.53 6.46
CA PRO A 2 -29.55 -51.28 5.74
C PRO A 2 -28.12 -50.85 6.03
N GLY A 3 -27.40 -50.52 4.96
CA GLY A 3 -25.96 -50.29 4.98
C GLY A 3 -25.63 -48.90 5.51
N THR A 4 -24.92 -48.88 6.63
CA THR A 4 -23.64 -48.19 6.89
C THR A 4 -23.33 -48.44 8.37
N LYS A 5 -22.28 -49.22 8.68
CA LYS A 5 -22.00 -49.64 10.08
C LYS A 5 -21.49 -48.50 10.97
N THR A 6 -21.03 -47.40 10.36
CA THR A 6 -20.29 -46.31 11.01
C THR A 6 -21.00 -44.96 10.91
N GLN A 7 -22.22 -44.91 10.36
CA GLN A 7 -22.95 -43.66 10.15
C GLN A 7 -24.17 -43.52 11.05
N MET A 8 -24.37 -42.30 11.54
CA MET A 8 -25.60 -41.88 12.21
C MET A 8 -26.15 -40.64 11.50
N THR A 9 -27.46 -40.60 11.23
CA THR A 9 -28.10 -39.48 10.51
C THR A 9 -29.41 -39.10 11.16
N ILE A 10 -29.60 -37.81 11.42
CA ILE A 10 -30.90 -37.20 11.73
C ILE A 10 -31.27 -36.31 10.54
N ARG A 11 -32.29 -36.72 9.78
CA ARG A 11 -32.74 -36.02 8.56
C ARG A 11 -34.25 -35.75 8.61
N SER A 12 -34.66 -34.54 8.22
CA SER A 12 -36.07 -34.17 8.01
C SER A 12 -36.33 -33.75 6.56
N LYS A 13 -37.53 -34.02 6.03
CA LYS A 13 -37.97 -33.50 4.71
C LYS A 13 -38.58 -32.12 4.89
N THR A 14 -38.35 -31.23 3.92
CA THR A 14 -39.08 -29.96 3.85
C THR A 14 -40.59 -30.23 3.80
N TYR A 15 -41.35 -29.64 4.73
CA TYR A 15 -42.80 -29.79 4.74
C TYR A 15 -43.42 -29.11 3.51
N LYS A 16 -44.18 -29.89 2.72
CA LYS A 16 -44.82 -29.42 1.47
C LYS A 16 -43.86 -28.71 0.50
N GLY A 17 -42.59 -29.12 0.47
CA GLY A 17 -41.58 -28.55 -0.41
C GLY A 17 -40.51 -29.56 -0.80
N SER A 18 -39.57 -29.12 -1.63
CA SER A 18 -38.35 -29.86 -1.94
C SER A 18 -37.24 -29.54 -0.93
N GLY A 19 -36.33 -30.49 -0.70
CA GLY A 19 -35.18 -30.31 0.18
C GLY A 19 -35.24 -31.07 1.52
N PHE A 20 -34.22 -30.87 2.34
CA PHE A 20 -34.07 -31.51 3.64
C PHE A 20 -33.14 -30.71 4.57
N ASN A 21 -33.21 -30.96 5.88
CA ASN A 21 -32.14 -30.59 6.81
C ASN A 21 -31.47 -31.87 7.31
N GLU A 22 -30.17 -31.83 7.57
CA GLU A 22 -29.40 -33.01 8.01
C GLU A 22 -28.32 -32.65 9.02
N LEU A 23 -28.22 -33.50 10.04
CA LEU A 23 -27.02 -33.69 10.86
C LEU A 23 -26.57 -35.13 10.69
N ARG A 24 -25.34 -35.33 10.21
CA ARG A 24 -24.76 -36.65 9.98
C ARG A 24 -23.38 -36.75 10.62
N PHE A 25 -23.13 -37.92 11.23
CA PHE A 25 -21.83 -38.34 11.74
C PHE A 25 -21.36 -39.56 10.94
N GLU A 26 -20.12 -39.51 10.47
CA GLU A 26 -19.35 -40.64 9.93
C GLU A 26 -18.15 -40.89 10.85
N ASP A 27 -17.96 -42.15 11.25
CA ASP A 27 -16.91 -42.59 12.18
C ASP A 27 -16.04 -43.71 11.56
N ALA A 28 -16.07 -43.85 10.23
CA ALA A 28 -15.14 -44.71 9.51
C ALA A 28 -13.70 -44.17 9.66
N THR A 29 -12.79 -45.04 10.06
CA THR A 29 -11.37 -44.69 10.27
C THR A 29 -10.77 -44.00 9.04
N GLY A 30 -10.30 -42.76 9.22
CA GLY A 30 -9.71 -41.93 8.17
C GLY A 30 -10.71 -41.20 7.26
N GLY A 31 -12.01 -41.33 7.54
CA GLY A 31 -13.11 -40.65 6.84
C GLY A 31 -14.08 -39.95 7.79
N GLU A 32 -13.65 -39.70 9.03
CA GLU A 32 -14.47 -39.14 10.09
C GLU A 32 -15.02 -37.76 9.67
N GLN A 33 -16.33 -37.58 9.79
CA GLN A 33 -16.98 -36.34 9.35
C GLN A 33 -18.19 -36.01 10.21
N VAL A 34 -18.32 -34.74 10.55
CA VAL A 34 -19.60 -34.12 10.93
C VAL A 34 -20.09 -33.30 9.75
N TYR A 35 -21.27 -33.63 9.24
CA TYR A 35 -21.93 -32.89 8.18
C TYR A 35 -23.19 -32.21 8.71
N ILE A 36 -23.29 -30.90 8.49
CA ILE A 36 -24.46 -30.11 8.85
C ILE A 36 -24.97 -29.45 7.57
N HIS A 37 -26.25 -29.65 7.28
CA HIS A 37 -26.93 -29.06 6.15
C HIS A 37 -28.18 -28.30 6.60
N ALA A 38 -28.20 -27.01 6.30
CA ALA A 38 -29.37 -26.16 6.44
C ALA A 38 -29.92 -25.81 5.06
N GLN A 39 -31.21 -26.07 4.82
CA GLN A 39 -31.84 -25.84 3.51
C GLN A 39 -31.99 -24.35 3.16
N LYS A 40 -32.03 -23.47 4.16
CA LYS A 40 -32.27 -22.03 3.96
C LYS A 40 -31.43 -21.15 4.88
N ASN A 41 -31.74 -21.17 6.18
CA ASN A 41 -31.05 -20.36 7.18
C ASN A 41 -30.34 -21.28 8.17
N MET A 42 -29.15 -20.86 8.59
CA MET A 42 -28.42 -21.46 9.70
C MET A 42 -28.06 -20.35 10.68
N ASP A 43 -28.69 -20.34 11.84
CA ASP A 43 -28.37 -19.43 12.93
C ASP A 43 -27.50 -20.16 13.96
N THR A 44 -26.45 -19.51 14.46
CA THR A 44 -25.59 -20.05 15.52
C THR A 44 -25.38 -18.97 16.56
N GLU A 45 -26.00 -19.14 17.72
CA GLU A 45 -25.86 -18.24 18.86
C GLU A 45 -25.01 -18.91 19.94
N VAL A 46 -23.98 -18.19 20.41
CA VAL A 46 -23.12 -18.63 21.52
C VAL A 46 -23.07 -17.50 22.54
N LEU A 47 -23.65 -17.72 23.72
CA LEU A 47 -23.84 -16.68 24.74
C LEU A 47 -22.57 -16.32 25.52
N ASN A 48 -21.54 -17.16 25.44
CA ASN A 48 -20.28 -16.96 26.15
C ASN A 48 -19.10 -16.98 25.17
N ASN A 49 -18.42 -18.12 25.03
CA ASN A 49 -17.22 -18.24 24.21
C ASN A 49 -17.42 -19.26 23.10
N ARG A 50 -17.10 -18.87 21.85
CA ARG A 50 -16.89 -19.78 20.72
C ARG A 50 -15.41 -19.78 20.37
N THR A 51 -14.77 -20.93 20.45
CA THR A 51 -13.42 -21.14 19.90
C THR A 51 -13.53 -22.00 18.65
N THR A 52 -12.78 -21.69 17.60
CA THR A 52 -12.66 -22.52 16.40
C THR A 52 -11.18 -22.68 16.10
N ASP A 53 -10.71 -23.93 16.13
CA ASP A 53 -9.31 -24.31 15.91
C ASP A 53 -9.28 -25.33 14.77
N VAL A 54 -8.77 -24.92 13.62
CA VAL A 54 -8.68 -25.75 12.41
C VAL A 54 -7.20 -26.06 12.16
N LYS A 55 -6.83 -27.35 12.18
CA LYS A 55 -5.43 -27.79 12.12
C LYS A 55 -4.80 -27.78 10.73
N ALA A 56 -5.62 -27.97 9.71
CA ALA A 56 -5.20 -27.92 8.32
C ALA A 56 -5.82 -26.67 7.70
N ASP A 57 -6.74 -26.85 6.74
CA ASP A 57 -7.28 -25.75 5.96
C ASP A 57 -8.69 -25.36 6.40
N HIS A 58 -8.94 -24.05 6.46
CA HIS A 58 -10.28 -23.47 6.52
C HIS A 58 -10.58 -22.81 5.18
N THR A 59 -11.68 -23.20 4.54
CA THR A 59 -12.18 -22.56 3.32
C THR A 59 -13.58 -22.02 3.59
N GLU A 60 -13.76 -20.72 3.34
CA GLU A 60 -15.05 -20.05 3.37
C GLU A 60 -15.33 -19.47 1.99
N THR A 61 -16.53 -19.71 1.45
CA THR A 61 -16.96 -19.12 0.17
C THR A 61 -18.28 -18.40 0.40
N ILE A 62 -18.26 -17.09 0.16
CA ILE A 62 -19.42 -16.22 0.30
C ILE A 62 -19.86 -15.81 -1.10
N GLY A 63 -21.09 -16.15 -1.49
CA GLY A 63 -21.62 -15.85 -2.82
C GLY A 63 -22.06 -14.39 -3.01
N ASN A 64 -22.31 -13.66 -1.92
CA ASN A 64 -22.69 -12.25 -1.91
C ASN A 64 -21.82 -11.49 -0.88
N ASP A 65 -22.41 -10.93 0.17
CA ASP A 65 -21.73 -10.08 1.14
C ASP A 65 -21.37 -10.81 2.45
N GLN A 66 -20.19 -10.52 2.99
CA GLN A 66 -19.79 -10.87 4.35
C GLN A 66 -19.73 -9.59 5.20
N LYS A 67 -20.45 -9.57 6.33
CA LYS A 67 -20.40 -8.47 7.30
C LYS A 67 -19.83 -8.97 8.63
N ILE A 68 -18.71 -8.38 9.05
CA ILE A 68 -18.07 -8.66 10.34
C ILE A 68 -18.05 -7.37 11.16
N THR A 69 -18.58 -7.43 12.38
CA THR A 69 -18.48 -6.34 13.36
C THR A 69 -17.62 -6.82 14.53
N VAL A 70 -16.53 -6.11 14.80
CA VAL A 70 -15.65 -6.39 15.94
C VAL A 70 -15.71 -5.20 16.89
N GLY A 71 -16.23 -5.41 18.10
CA GLY A 71 -16.49 -4.33 19.07
C GLY A 71 -15.27 -3.81 19.83
N LEU A 72 -14.18 -4.59 19.89
CA LEU A 72 -12.95 -4.25 20.62
C LEU A 72 -11.75 -4.18 19.69
N GLY A 73 -11.21 -5.33 19.27
CA GLY A 73 -10.05 -5.40 18.39
C GLY A 73 -9.98 -6.69 17.60
N GLN A 74 -9.40 -6.60 16.39
CA GLN A 74 -9.19 -7.74 15.49
C GLN A 74 -7.69 -7.86 15.21
N THR A 75 -7.13 -9.02 15.53
CA THR A 75 -5.75 -9.37 15.12
C THR A 75 -5.84 -10.36 13.97
N VAL A 76 -5.26 -10.01 12.82
CA VAL A 76 -5.20 -10.88 11.64
C VAL A 76 -3.74 -11.12 11.29
N ASN A 77 -3.28 -12.36 11.45
CA ASN A 77 -1.99 -12.82 10.93
C ASN A 77 -2.24 -13.54 9.61
N VAL A 78 -1.73 -13.01 8.50
CA VAL A 78 -1.85 -13.63 7.18
C VAL A 78 -0.47 -14.09 6.72
N GLY A 79 -0.39 -15.30 6.13
CA GLY A 79 0.83 -15.85 5.54
C GLY A 79 1.32 -15.09 4.29
N SER A 80 2.18 -15.74 3.50
CA SER A 80 2.96 -15.12 2.41
C SER A 80 2.20 -14.82 1.10
N LYS A 81 0.91 -15.15 0.99
CA LYS A 81 0.12 -14.91 -0.22
C LYS A 81 -1.22 -14.27 0.11
N LYS A 82 -1.47 -13.14 -0.54
CA LYS A 82 -2.82 -12.65 -0.83
C LYS A 82 -2.91 -12.51 -2.34
N GLU A 83 -3.82 -13.26 -2.95
CA GLU A 83 -4.22 -13.08 -4.34
C GLU A 83 -5.62 -12.47 -4.32
N GLY A 84 -5.86 -11.40 -5.09
CA GLY A 84 -7.20 -10.85 -5.26
C GLY A 84 -7.24 -9.35 -5.51
N GLY A 85 -7.46 -8.98 -6.76
CA GLY A 85 -7.81 -7.62 -7.18
C GLY A 85 -9.31 -7.38 -6.99
N HIS A 86 -9.63 -6.41 -6.14
CA HIS A 86 -10.95 -5.81 -5.95
C HIS A 86 -10.76 -4.35 -5.52
N ASP A 87 -11.84 -3.55 -5.54
CA ASP A 87 -11.83 -2.22 -4.92
C ASP A 87 -11.84 -2.37 -3.39
N GLN A 88 -10.86 -1.75 -2.73
CA GLN A 88 -10.74 -1.77 -1.27
C GLN A 88 -10.84 -0.35 -0.73
N LYS A 89 -11.81 -0.10 0.16
CA LYS A 89 -11.88 1.12 0.97
C LYS A 89 -11.55 0.79 2.42
N VAL A 90 -10.50 1.43 2.94
CA VAL A 90 -10.13 1.34 4.36
C VAL A 90 -10.35 2.71 4.99
N THR A 91 -11.17 2.76 6.03
CA THR A 91 -11.31 3.95 6.90
C THR A 91 -10.74 3.59 8.27
N VAL A 92 -9.76 4.35 8.72
CA VAL A 92 -9.23 4.26 10.09
C VAL A 92 -9.74 5.49 10.84
N ALA A 93 -10.49 5.29 11.93
CA ALA A 93 -11.13 6.38 12.65
C ALA A 93 -10.15 7.17 13.54
N ASN A 94 -9.10 6.50 14.01
CA ASN A 94 -8.04 7.07 14.85
C ASN A 94 -6.70 6.89 14.11
N ASP A 95 -5.69 6.34 14.77
CA ASP A 95 -4.34 6.22 14.24
C ASP A 95 -4.12 4.91 13.47
N GLN A 96 -3.34 5.00 12.40
CA GLN A 96 -2.81 3.84 11.69
C GLN A 96 -1.28 3.80 11.87
N HIS A 97 -0.78 2.75 12.54
CA HIS A 97 0.65 2.49 12.65
C HIS A 97 1.05 1.30 11.78
N LEU A 98 1.96 1.51 10.82
CA LEU A 98 2.43 0.48 9.91
C LEU A 98 3.93 0.27 10.07
N THR A 99 4.32 -0.91 10.55
CA THR A 99 5.73 -1.34 10.61
C THR A 99 5.97 -2.43 9.57
N ILE A 100 6.94 -2.20 8.69
CA ILE A 100 7.40 -3.19 7.71
C ILE A 100 8.84 -3.53 8.09
N LYS A 101 9.09 -4.79 8.46
CA LYS A 101 10.40 -5.21 8.97
C LYS A 101 11.44 -5.44 7.87
N ASN A 102 10.98 -5.73 6.65
CA ASN A 102 11.81 -5.96 5.48
C ASN A 102 11.40 -4.95 4.39
N ASP A 103 11.19 -5.40 3.15
CA ASP A 103 10.91 -4.51 2.03
C ASP A 103 9.42 -4.22 1.84
N ARG A 104 9.13 -2.97 1.42
CA ARG A 104 7.83 -2.57 0.87
C ARG A 104 7.97 -2.34 -0.63
N HIS A 105 7.35 -3.19 -1.44
CA HIS A 105 7.21 -2.96 -2.88
C HIS A 105 5.80 -2.46 -3.21
N LYS A 106 5.67 -1.23 -3.71
CA LYS A 106 4.38 -0.61 -4.06
C LYS A 106 4.33 -0.34 -5.56
N VAL A 107 3.31 -0.88 -6.23
CA VAL A 107 2.99 -0.59 -7.63
C VAL A 107 1.58 0.00 -7.67
N VAL A 108 1.44 1.15 -8.31
CA VAL A 108 0.14 1.78 -8.59
C VAL A 108 0.05 1.95 -10.10
N ASN A 109 -0.88 1.24 -10.74
CA ASN A 109 -1.00 1.21 -12.21
C ASN A 109 -1.68 2.46 -12.80
N ASN A 110 -2.38 3.22 -11.96
CA ASN A 110 -3.06 4.45 -12.34
C ASN A 110 -2.61 5.58 -11.39
N ASN A 111 -3.52 6.47 -11.00
CA ASN A 111 -3.18 7.65 -10.22
C ASN A 111 -3.03 7.35 -8.72
N GLN A 112 -2.06 8.02 -8.08
CA GLN A 112 -1.94 8.12 -6.63
C GLN A 112 -2.10 9.58 -6.22
N THR A 113 -3.13 9.88 -5.42
CA THR A 113 -3.36 11.20 -4.83
C THR A 113 -3.15 11.12 -3.32
N SER A 114 -2.32 12.02 -2.76
CA SER A 114 -2.12 12.15 -1.32
C SER A 114 -2.50 13.56 -0.88
N LYS A 115 -3.23 13.67 0.24
CA LYS A 115 -3.53 14.95 0.89
C LYS A 115 -3.20 14.80 2.36
N VAL A 116 -2.17 15.52 2.80
CA VAL A 116 -1.78 15.63 4.20
C VAL A 116 -2.17 17.03 4.67
N THR A 117 -3.05 17.13 5.66
CA THR A 117 -3.51 18.42 6.21
C THR A 117 -2.59 18.94 7.31
N GLY A 118 -1.87 18.04 7.98
CA GLY A 118 -0.82 18.36 8.94
C GLY A 118 0.55 18.35 8.27
N THR A 119 1.56 17.91 9.01
CA THR A 119 2.94 17.81 8.54
C THR A 119 3.21 16.47 7.88
N ASP A 120 3.91 16.47 6.75
CA ASP A 120 4.51 15.30 6.14
C ASP A 120 6.03 15.34 6.35
N THR A 121 6.59 14.29 6.94
CA THR A 121 8.02 14.18 7.26
C THR A 121 8.55 12.86 6.73
N GLU A 122 9.60 12.91 5.91
CA GLU A 122 10.27 11.73 5.36
C GLU A 122 11.75 11.73 5.76
N GLU A 123 12.22 10.63 6.35
CA GLU A 123 13.64 10.38 6.62
C GLU A 123 14.13 9.20 5.78
N VAL A 124 15.07 9.47 4.86
CA VAL A 124 15.71 8.44 4.03
C VAL A 124 17.19 8.37 4.36
N VAL A 125 17.58 7.36 5.15
CA VAL A 125 18.94 7.21 5.70
C VAL A 125 20.03 6.99 4.62
N LYS A 126 19.66 6.39 3.48
CA LYS A 126 20.62 6.08 2.40
C LYS A 126 20.43 6.99 1.20
N LYS A 127 19.55 6.63 0.27
CA LYS A 127 19.35 7.34 -1.00
C LYS A 127 17.88 7.41 -1.33
N GLN A 128 17.43 8.59 -1.73
CA GLN A 128 16.15 8.78 -2.41
C GLN A 128 16.43 9.04 -3.89
N SER A 129 15.64 8.43 -4.78
CA SER A 129 15.75 8.60 -6.24
C SER A 129 14.36 8.80 -6.81
N ILE A 130 14.16 9.92 -7.49
CA ILE A 130 12.88 10.29 -8.09
C ILE A 130 13.09 10.37 -9.60
N LYS A 131 12.30 9.60 -10.36
CA LYS A 131 12.25 9.66 -11.82
C LYS A 131 10.83 9.99 -12.23
N ILE A 132 10.69 11.01 -13.06
CA ILE A 132 9.41 11.51 -13.56
C ILE A 132 9.47 11.44 -15.08
N GLY A 133 8.45 10.84 -15.70
CA GLY A 133 8.41 10.65 -17.15
C GLY A 133 7.91 11.87 -17.94
N ASP A 134 7.27 12.81 -17.24
CA ASP A 134 6.71 14.04 -17.79
C ASP A 134 7.10 15.21 -16.86
N ASN A 135 6.19 16.14 -16.55
CA ASN A 135 6.49 17.35 -15.78
C ASN A 135 6.62 17.11 -14.26
N TYR A 136 7.55 17.85 -13.65
CA TYR A 136 7.64 18.03 -12.19
C TYR A 136 7.33 19.48 -11.81
N GLU A 137 6.31 19.69 -10.98
CA GLU A 137 5.95 21.01 -10.45
C GLU A 137 6.12 21.03 -8.93
N LEU A 138 6.93 21.97 -8.43
CA LEU A 138 7.08 22.25 -7.01
C LEU A 138 6.56 23.67 -6.73
N LYS A 139 5.42 23.76 -6.05
CA LYS A 139 4.86 25.02 -5.58
C LYS A 139 4.93 25.08 -4.06
N VAL A 140 5.58 26.12 -3.54
CA VAL A 140 5.70 26.38 -2.10
C VAL A 140 5.22 27.80 -1.83
N GLU A 141 4.27 27.95 -0.91
CA GLU A 141 3.66 29.27 -0.65
C GLU A 141 4.57 30.21 0.12
N HIS A 142 5.54 29.68 0.86
CA HIS A 142 6.45 30.44 1.71
C HIS A 142 7.91 30.15 1.30
N GLY A 143 8.75 29.61 2.20
CA GLY A 143 10.16 29.37 1.94
C GLY A 143 10.49 27.95 1.46
N THR A 144 11.49 27.83 0.59
CA THR A 144 12.13 26.55 0.25
C THR A 144 13.58 26.58 0.72
N ASN A 145 13.98 25.60 1.53
CA ASN A 145 15.37 25.43 1.97
C ASN A 145 15.95 24.15 1.38
N ILE A 146 17.04 24.26 0.62
CA ILE A 146 17.80 23.12 0.10
C ILE A 146 19.18 23.15 0.77
N ILE A 147 19.46 22.15 1.59
CA ILE A 147 20.71 22.02 2.33
C ILE A 147 21.41 20.75 1.85
N SER A 148 22.65 20.88 1.36
CA SER A 148 23.46 19.76 0.90
C SER A 148 24.86 19.85 1.51
N GLY A 149 25.43 18.71 1.89
CA GLY A 149 26.75 18.66 2.52
C GLY A 149 27.91 18.89 1.55
N ASP A 150 27.77 18.45 0.29
CA ASP A 150 28.85 18.49 -0.70
C ASP A 150 28.57 19.45 -1.86
N SER A 151 27.42 19.29 -2.52
CA SER A 151 27.04 20.13 -3.65
C SER A 151 25.55 20.10 -3.95
N ILE A 152 25.07 21.16 -4.62
CA ILE A 152 23.77 21.22 -5.27
C ILE A 152 24.04 21.43 -6.76
N GLU A 153 23.44 20.62 -7.62
CA GLU A 153 23.60 20.74 -9.08
C GLU A 153 22.24 20.67 -9.77
N LEU A 154 21.91 21.72 -10.52
CA LEU A 154 20.74 21.78 -11.39
C LEU A 154 21.22 21.56 -12.82
N ILE A 155 20.64 20.59 -13.51
CA ILE A 155 21.07 20.19 -14.85
C ILE A 155 19.89 20.20 -15.80
N CYS A 156 20.07 20.82 -16.96
CA CYS A 156 19.10 20.83 -18.05
C CYS A 156 19.77 20.39 -19.37
N GLY A 157 19.05 19.62 -20.18
CA GLY A 157 19.49 19.23 -21.51
C GLY A 157 20.67 18.24 -21.55
N GLN A 158 20.73 17.24 -20.65
CA GLN A 158 21.75 16.19 -20.77
C GLN A 158 21.60 15.44 -22.10
N GLY A 159 22.55 15.65 -23.03
CA GLY A 159 22.52 15.09 -24.39
C GLY A 159 23.64 15.66 -25.29
N GLU A 160 23.57 15.40 -26.59
CA GLU A 160 24.61 15.79 -27.58
C GLU A 160 24.82 17.31 -27.72
N SER A 161 23.79 18.10 -27.39
CA SER A 161 23.80 19.57 -27.52
C SER A 161 24.54 20.31 -26.39
N GLY A 162 25.15 19.57 -25.46
CA GLY A 162 25.83 20.12 -24.30
C GLY A 162 24.91 20.34 -23.11
N THR A 163 25.49 20.30 -21.92
CA THR A 163 24.76 20.37 -20.65
C THR A 163 24.69 21.80 -20.15
N CYS A 164 23.48 22.33 -19.94
CA CYS A 164 23.29 23.54 -19.15
C CYS A 164 23.26 23.16 -17.66
N SER A 165 24.04 23.84 -16.83
CA SER A 165 24.12 23.50 -15.41
C SER A 165 24.38 24.70 -14.50
N ILE A 166 23.78 24.68 -13.31
CA ILE A 166 24.14 25.53 -12.18
C ILE A 166 24.61 24.61 -11.06
N LYS A 167 25.84 24.77 -10.60
CA LYS A 167 26.43 23.97 -9.52
C LYS A 167 26.95 24.85 -8.39
N LEU A 168 26.59 24.49 -7.17
CA LEU A 168 27.07 25.04 -5.91
C LEU A 168 27.93 23.98 -5.22
N GLU A 169 29.14 24.33 -4.81
CA GLU A 169 30.06 23.41 -4.13
C GLU A 169 30.32 23.89 -2.69
N LYS A 170 30.57 22.96 -1.76
CA LYS A 170 30.89 23.26 -0.35
C LYS A 170 32.11 24.17 -0.15
N THR A 171 32.96 24.30 -1.16
CA THR A 171 34.11 25.20 -1.18
C THR A 171 33.73 26.68 -1.37
N GLY A 172 32.45 26.96 -1.62
CA GLY A 172 31.95 28.29 -2.01
C GLY A 172 32.04 28.56 -3.51
N LYS A 173 32.55 27.62 -4.31
CA LYS A 173 32.61 27.75 -5.77
C LYS A 173 31.22 27.62 -6.37
N ILE A 174 30.85 28.59 -7.20
CA ILE A 174 29.63 28.58 -8.01
C ILE A 174 30.03 28.44 -9.47
N ILE A 175 29.43 27.49 -10.17
CA ILE A 175 29.71 27.20 -11.57
C ILE A 175 28.40 27.28 -12.34
N ILE A 176 28.33 28.18 -13.32
CA ILE A 176 27.21 28.27 -14.25
C ILE A 176 27.76 27.98 -15.65
N ARG A 177 27.15 27.02 -16.34
CA ARG A 177 27.57 26.58 -17.69
C ARG A 177 26.38 26.62 -18.64
N GLY A 178 26.62 27.15 -19.82
CA GLY A 178 25.71 27.17 -20.95
C GLY A 178 26.50 27.48 -22.23
N THR A 179 25.89 27.27 -23.39
CA THR A 179 26.46 27.66 -24.70
C THR A 179 26.34 29.15 -24.96
N GLU A 180 25.34 29.79 -24.36
CA GLU A 180 25.07 31.21 -24.42
C GLU A 180 24.77 31.70 -23.00
N PHE A 181 25.25 32.88 -22.66
CA PHE A 181 25.01 33.51 -21.37
C PHE A 181 24.68 34.99 -21.57
N LEU A 182 23.38 35.31 -21.55
CA LEU A 182 22.87 36.64 -21.82
C LEU A 182 22.50 37.36 -20.52
N PHE A 183 23.07 38.55 -20.30
CA PHE A 183 22.69 39.46 -19.23
C PHE A 183 21.87 40.62 -19.80
N GLU A 184 20.57 40.66 -19.52
CA GLU A 184 19.68 41.78 -19.89
C GLU A 184 19.10 42.42 -18.63
N ALA A 185 19.23 43.74 -18.53
CA ALA A 185 18.64 44.51 -17.43
C ALA A 185 18.18 45.89 -17.92
N THR A 186 17.03 46.34 -17.43
CA THR A 186 16.57 47.73 -17.61
C THR A 186 17.21 48.70 -16.60
N GLY A 187 17.87 48.16 -15.57
CA GLY A 187 18.68 48.87 -14.59
C GLY A 187 20.16 48.43 -14.62
N PRO A 188 20.97 48.77 -13.61
CA PRO A 188 22.39 48.42 -13.59
C PRO A 188 22.63 46.92 -13.36
N VAL A 189 23.70 46.39 -13.95
CA VAL A 189 24.26 45.07 -13.67
C VAL A 189 25.59 45.25 -12.94
N ASP A 190 25.64 44.88 -11.66
CA ASP A 190 26.87 44.96 -10.84
C ASP A 190 27.53 43.58 -10.73
N ILE A 191 28.80 43.48 -11.15
CA ILE A 191 29.65 42.30 -10.94
C ILE A 191 30.85 42.72 -10.10
N LYS A 192 31.02 42.07 -8.94
CA LYS A 192 32.10 42.38 -7.99
C LYS A 192 32.84 41.10 -7.60
N GLY A 193 34.15 41.19 -7.61
CA GLY A 193 35.07 40.13 -7.19
C GLY A 193 36.44 40.75 -6.95
N LYS A 194 37.32 40.03 -6.24
CA LYS A 194 38.72 40.47 -6.09
C LYS A 194 39.38 40.65 -7.47
N ASP A 195 39.14 39.69 -8.35
CA ASP A 195 39.59 39.67 -9.73
C ASP A 195 38.42 39.31 -10.65
N ILE A 196 38.23 40.04 -11.75
CA ILE A 196 37.19 39.79 -12.75
C ILE A 196 37.88 39.65 -14.11
N HIS A 197 37.77 38.47 -14.71
CA HIS A 197 38.31 38.19 -16.04
C HIS A 197 37.16 37.98 -17.03
N LEU A 198 37.07 38.83 -18.03
CA LEU A 198 36.16 38.70 -19.16
C LEU A 198 37.00 38.44 -20.40
N ASN A 199 37.04 37.17 -20.81
CA ASN A 199 37.82 36.74 -21.95
C ASN A 199 36.86 36.42 -23.10
N GLY A 200 37.08 37.06 -24.25
CA GLY A 200 36.38 36.78 -25.50
C GLY A 200 37.16 35.82 -26.39
#